data_AF-A0A519KZF0-F1
#
_entry.id   AF-A0A519KZF0-F1
#
_cell.length_a   1.000
_cell.length_b   1.000
_cell.length_c   1.000
_cell.angle_alpha   90.00
_cell.angle_beta   90.00
_cell.angle_gamma   90.00
#
_symmetry.space_group_name_H-M   'P 1'
#
loop_
_entity.id
_entity.type
_entity.pdbx_description
1 polymer ?
#
loop_
_entity_poly.entity_id
_entity_poly.type
_entity_poly.pdbx_seq_one_letter_code
_entity_poly.pdbx_strand_id
1 'polypeptide(L)'
;MVRFIFAGAAAAIILAGGAPAAAVTVSPPVAAVQESDIAAREALVRRFFEISQMEKLMNTMMESMVAPMLNDSRIPPDKIPIVREAVLEGFGNVMPQMMEAYVEQYAAAFTLEELEHLVAFYDSPLGRSVMAKTVTLSRQSGEMVERFNPIMEAEMRRQLCSRIECPAPPPVVIVPSTGARAKP
;
A
#
# COMPACT_ATOMS: atom_id res chain seq x y z
N MET A 1 -29.88 34.04 17.98
CA MET A 1 -30.69 33.12 18.80
C MET A 1 -29.98 32.92 20.13
N VAL A 2 -30.66 33.30 21.19
CA VAL A 2 -30.15 33.72 22.50
C VAL A 2 -29.78 32.50 23.35
N ARG A 3 -28.53 32.41 23.83
CA ARG A 3 -28.13 31.50 24.91
C ARG A 3 -28.33 32.22 26.24
N PHE A 4 -29.22 31.66 27.05
CA PHE A 4 -29.63 32.16 28.36
C PHE A 4 -28.47 32.14 29.35
N ILE A 5 -28.26 33.30 29.98
CA ILE A 5 -27.41 33.53 31.13
C ILE A 5 -28.22 33.19 32.38
N PHE A 6 -27.71 32.30 33.23
CA PHE A 6 -28.09 32.24 34.64
C PHE A 6 -26.91 32.69 35.49
N ALA A 7 -27.10 33.84 36.12
CA ALA A 7 -26.25 34.40 37.14
C ALA A 7 -26.62 33.82 38.52
N GLY A 8 -25.64 33.77 39.42
CA GLY A 8 -25.92 33.78 40.86
C GLY A 8 -24.98 32.93 41.70
N ALA A 9 -23.95 33.57 42.28
CA ALA A 9 -23.93 33.84 43.72
C ALA A 9 -22.54 34.37 44.12
N ALA A 10 -22.58 35.43 44.93
CA ALA A 10 -21.46 36.25 45.36
C ALA A 10 -20.48 35.50 46.29
N ALA A 11 -19.19 35.83 46.17
CA ALA A 11 -18.19 35.53 47.18
C ALA A 11 -17.30 36.75 47.44
N ALA A 12 -17.40 37.20 48.69
CA ALA A 12 -16.64 38.15 49.50
C ALA A 12 -15.37 38.83 48.94
N ILE A 13 -15.35 40.16 49.16
CA ILE A 13 -14.18 41.04 49.12
C ILE A 13 -13.29 40.77 50.33
N ILE A 14 -12.00 40.49 50.11
CA ILE A 14 -10.92 40.70 51.09
C ILE A 14 -9.83 41.53 50.41
N LEU A 15 -9.65 42.77 50.85
CA LEU A 15 -8.47 43.58 50.54
C LEU A 15 -7.33 43.19 51.50
N ALA A 16 -6.29 42.53 51.00
CA ALA A 16 -4.98 42.48 51.63
C ALA A 16 -3.90 42.30 50.54
N GLY A 17 -2.87 43.15 50.59
CA GLY A 17 -1.88 43.33 49.55
C GLY A 17 -0.99 42.12 49.26
N GLY A 18 -0.59 42.00 48.00
CA GLY A 18 0.44 41.10 47.52
C GLY A 18 0.67 41.39 46.04
N ALA A 19 1.87 41.83 45.68
CA ALA A 19 2.26 42.05 44.28
C ALA A 19 2.00 40.76 43.47
N PRO A 20 1.43 40.83 42.25
CA PRO A 20 1.32 39.64 41.43
C PRO A 20 2.73 39.31 40.94
N ALA A 21 3.33 38.26 41.52
CA ALA A 21 4.36 37.51 40.83
C ALA A 21 3.74 37.04 39.51
N ALA A 22 4.24 37.58 38.40
CA ALA A 22 3.87 37.14 37.07
C ALA A 22 4.21 35.64 36.97
N ALA A 23 3.20 34.80 37.11
CA ALA A 23 3.31 33.38 36.79
C ALA A 23 3.52 33.29 35.28
N VAL A 24 4.78 33.07 34.88
CA VAL A 24 5.14 32.69 33.52
C VAL A 24 4.52 31.32 33.30
N THR A 25 3.37 31.28 32.62
CA THR A 25 2.83 30.05 32.07
C THR A 25 3.78 29.60 30.96
N VAL A 26 4.72 28.72 31.31
CA VAL A 26 5.50 27.96 30.33
C VAL A 26 4.51 26.99 29.67
N SER A 27 3.97 27.39 28.52
CA SER A 27 3.26 26.45 27.65
C SER A 27 4.26 25.35 27.24
N PRO A 28 3.91 24.06 27.36
CA PRO A 28 4.78 22.99 26.88
C PRO A 28 5.02 23.14 25.37
N PRO A 29 6.19 22.74 24.85
CA PRO A 29 6.54 22.93 23.46
C PRO A 29 5.70 22.00 22.59
N VAL A 30 4.61 22.54 22.05
CA VAL A 30 3.70 21.87 21.10
C VAL A 30 4.45 21.34 19.87
N ALA A 31 5.62 21.89 19.53
CA ALA A 31 6.49 21.41 18.47
C ALA A 31 7.19 20.07 18.78
N ALA A 32 7.62 19.85 20.04
CA ALA A 32 8.34 18.63 20.40
C ALA A 32 7.43 17.38 20.41
N VAL A 33 6.15 17.56 20.77
CA VAL A 33 5.15 16.49 20.79
C VAL A 33 4.76 16.07 19.37
N GLN A 34 4.62 17.03 18.44
CA GLN A 34 4.31 16.73 17.03
C GLN A 34 5.46 16.03 16.31
N GLU A 35 6.71 16.45 16.56
CA GLU A 35 7.88 15.81 15.97
C GLU A 35 8.06 14.36 16.48
N SER A 36 7.89 14.14 17.78
CA SER A 36 7.98 12.79 18.36
C SER A 36 6.91 11.84 17.85
N ASP A 37 5.71 12.38 17.54
CA ASP A 37 4.59 11.60 17.02
C ASP A 37 4.80 11.24 15.53
N ILE A 38 5.39 12.14 14.74
CA ILE A 38 5.77 11.85 13.35
C ILE A 38 6.83 10.74 13.31
N ALA A 39 7.90 10.88 14.10
CA ALA A 39 8.96 9.87 14.17
C ALA A 39 8.43 8.49 14.62
N ALA A 40 7.48 8.45 15.55
CA ALA A 40 6.84 7.21 15.98
C ALA A 40 6.02 6.57 14.86
N ARG A 41 5.25 7.38 14.11
CA ARG A 41 4.48 6.91 12.95
C ARG A 41 5.37 6.37 11.84
N GLU A 42 6.45 7.08 11.49
CA GLU A 42 7.42 6.60 10.49
C GLU A 42 8.05 5.26 10.88
N ALA A 43 8.42 5.09 12.16
CA ALA A 43 8.95 3.83 12.66
C ALA A 43 7.96 2.66 12.50
N LEU A 44 6.66 2.90 12.78
CA LEU A 44 5.62 1.90 12.57
C LEU A 44 5.39 1.58 11.08
N VAL A 45 5.44 2.59 10.21
CA VAL A 45 5.35 2.37 8.75
C VAL A 45 6.52 1.52 8.26
N ARG A 46 7.76 1.81 8.69
CA ARG A 46 8.93 0.99 8.34
C ARG A 46 8.76 -0.45 8.79
N ARG A 47 8.30 -0.66 10.03
CA ARG A 47 7.98 -2.00 10.54
C ARG A 47 6.92 -2.70 9.69
N PHE A 48 5.87 -2.00 9.29
CA PHE A 48 4.85 -2.54 8.40
C PHE A 48 5.42 -2.92 7.02
N PHE A 49 6.28 -2.10 6.43
CA PHE A 49 6.96 -2.39 5.16
C PHE A 49 7.89 -3.59 5.24
N GLU A 50 8.59 -3.77 6.37
CA GLU A 50 9.41 -4.95 6.63
C GLU A 50 8.56 -6.23 6.71
N ILE A 51 7.49 -6.20 7.52
CA ILE A 51 6.56 -7.35 7.66
C ILE A 51 5.93 -7.68 6.30
N SER A 52 5.61 -6.67 5.51
CA SER A 52 5.01 -6.82 4.18
C SER A 52 5.98 -7.12 3.05
N GLN A 53 7.29 -7.11 3.32
CA GLN A 53 8.34 -7.27 2.32
C GLN A 53 8.16 -6.29 1.13
N MET A 54 7.73 -5.06 1.41
CA MET A 54 7.39 -4.07 0.39
C MET A 54 8.54 -3.82 -0.58
N GLU A 55 9.75 -3.63 -0.06
CA GLU A 55 10.95 -3.41 -0.88
C GLU A 55 11.21 -4.58 -1.83
N LYS A 56 11.09 -5.82 -1.34
CA LYS A 56 11.24 -7.02 -2.16
C LYS A 56 10.17 -7.09 -3.25
N LEU A 57 8.93 -6.74 -2.93
CA LEU A 57 7.84 -6.70 -3.90
C LEU A 57 8.14 -5.70 -5.02
N MET A 58 8.59 -4.49 -4.65
CA MET A 58 8.96 -3.45 -5.61
C MET A 58 10.14 -3.85 -6.49
N ASN A 59 11.20 -4.41 -5.89
CA ASN A 59 12.35 -4.92 -6.64
C ASN A 59 11.94 -6.03 -7.62
N THR A 60 11.11 -6.98 -7.19
CA THR A 60 10.60 -8.05 -8.07
C THR A 60 9.76 -7.49 -9.22
N MET A 61 8.91 -6.49 -8.94
CA MET A 61 8.12 -5.80 -9.97
C MET A 61 9.01 -5.12 -10.99
N MET A 62 10.05 -4.41 -10.55
CA MET A 62 11.02 -3.79 -11.44
C MET A 62 11.76 -4.80 -12.31
N GLU A 63 12.25 -5.89 -11.73
CA GLU A 63 12.90 -6.97 -12.49
C GLU A 63 11.98 -7.56 -13.56
N SER A 64 10.69 -7.77 -13.22
CA SER A 64 9.69 -8.27 -14.15
C SER A 64 9.37 -7.32 -15.30
N MET A 65 9.53 -6.01 -15.10
CA MET A 65 9.31 -4.99 -16.13
C MET A 65 10.51 -4.83 -17.06
N VAL A 66 11.73 -5.04 -16.57
CA VAL A 66 12.95 -4.82 -17.36
C VAL A 66 13.07 -5.81 -18.51
N ALA A 67 12.75 -7.08 -18.30
CA ALA A 67 12.86 -8.11 -19.35
C ALA A 67 12.03 -7.80 -20.62
N PRO A 68 10.70 -7.56 -20.54
CA PRO A 68 9.91 -7.21 -21.72
C PRO A 68 10.34 -5.89 -22.35
N MET A 69 10.71 -4.88 -21.53
CA MET A 69 11.21 -3.61 -22.04
C MET A 69 12.45 -3.76 -22.92
N LEU A 70 13.38 -4.65 -22.55
CA LEU A 70 14.58 -4.92 -23.33
C LEU A 70 14.28 -5.75 -24.59
N ASN A 71 13.33 -6.68 -24.52
CA ASN A 71 12.92 -7.49 -25.68
C ASN A 71 12.30 -6.65 -26.80
N ASP A 72 11.57 -5.59 -26.45
CA ASP A 72 10.94 -4.67 -27.41
C ASP A 72 11.86 -3.52 -27.85
N SER A 73 13.11 -3.50 -27.37
CA SER A 73 14.07 -2.42 -27.63
C SER A 73 14.83 -2.63 -28.95
N ARG A 74 15.42 -1.54 -29.48
CA ARG A 74 16.36 -1.58 -30.62
C ARG A 74 17.81 -1.82 -30.18
N ILE A 75 18.02 -2.31 -28.96
CA ILE A 75 19.36 -2.51 -28.39
C ILE A 75 20.01 -3.73 -29.07
N PRO A 76 21.28 -3.62 -29.52
CA PRO A 76 22.00 -4.77 -30.04
C PRO A 76 22.05 -5.93 -29.02
N PRO A 77 21.86 -7.20 -29.44
CA PRO A 77 21.77 -8.33 -28.50
C PRO A 77 22.98 -8.47 -27.55
N ASP A 78 24.18 -8.12 -28.01
CA ASP A 78 25.41 -8.15 -27.20
C ASP A 78 25.44 -7.07 -26.10
N LYS A 79 24.60 -6.03 -26.22
CA LYS A 79 24.48 -4.94 -25.25
C LYS A 79 23.35 -5.13 -24.25
N ILE A 80 22.40 -6.03 -24.52
CA ILE A 80 21.25 -6.30 -23.64
C ILE A 80 21.68 -6.59 -22.19
N PRO A 81 22.70 -7.44 -21.90
CA PRO A 81 23.11 -7.71 -20.52
C PRO A 81 23.65 -6.47 -19.81
N ILE A 82 24.44 -5.65 -20.51
CA ILE A 82 25.05 -4.43 -19.99
C ILE A 82 23.97 -3.41 -19.66
N VAL A 83 23.00 -3.22 -20.56
CA VAL A 83 21.88 -2.30 -20.32
C VAL A 83 20.99 -2.80 -19.18
N ARG A 84 20.73 -4.11 -19.11
CA ARG A 84 19.96 -4.71 -18.01
C ARG A 84 20.60 -4.41 -16.66
N GLU A 85 21.91 -4.62 -16.54
CA GLU A 85 22.67 -4.35 -15.32
C GLU A 85 22.61 -2.87 -14.95
N ALA A 86 22.90 -1.97 -15.88
CA ALA A 86 22.86 -0.52 -15.64
C ALA A 86 21.47 -0.02 -15.21
N VAL A 87 20.41 -0.58 -15.78
CA VAL A 87 19.02 -0.24 -15.40
C VAL A 87 18.72 -0.71 -13.98
N LEU A 88 19.06 -1.95 -13.64
CA LEU A 88 18.82 -2.50 -12.30
C LEU A 88 19.65 -1.77 -11.23
N GLU A 89 20.90 -1.43 -11.53
CA GLU A 89 21.75 -0.61 -10.65
C GLU A 89 21.16 0.79 -10.46
N GLY A 90 20.73 1.43 -11.54
CA GLY A 90 20.04 2.73 -11.49
C GLY A 90 18.81 2.70 -10.59
N PHE A 91 17.98 1.66 -10.70
CA PHE A 91 16.85 1.47 -9.79
C PHE A 91 17.29 1.26 -8.35
N GLY A 92 18.30 0.41 -8.10
CA GLY A 92 18.84 0.17 -6.76
C GLY A 92 19.33 1.45 -6.07
N ASN A 93 19.87 2.40 -6.81
CA ASN A 93 20.34 3.68 -6.28
C ASN A 93 19.20 4.65 -5.90
N VAL A 94 18.05 4.55 -6.57
CA VAL A 94 16.88 5.42 -6.33
C VAL A 94 15.88 4.80 -5.35
N MET A 95 15.84 3.46 -5.25
CA MET A 95 14.87 2.73 -4.43
C MET A 95 14.83 3.19 -2.96
N PRO A 96 15.97 3.40 -2.27
CA PRO A 96 15.94 3.86 -0.88
C PRO A 96 15.27 5.23 -0.72
N GLN A 97 15.51 6.15 -1.65
CA GLN A 97 14.89 7.49 -1.62
C GLN A 97 13.39 7.42 -1.87
N MET A 98 12.97 6.55 -2.78
CA MET A 98 11.54 6.32 -3.04
C MET A 98 10.85 5.66 -1.84
N MET A 99 11.50 4.69 -1.20
CA MET A 99 10.98 4.07 0.03
C MET A 99 10.84 5.07 1.17
N GLU A 100 11.79 5.99 1.31
CA GLU A 100 11.70 7.08 2.29
C GLU A 100 10.49 7.97 2.04
N ALA A 101 10.27 8.39 0.79
CA ALA A 101 9.09 9.18 0.42
C ALA A 101 7.77 8.43 0.69
N TYR A 102 7.74 7.10 0.49
CA TYR A 102 6.59 6.29 0.87
C TYR A 102 6.38 6.26 2.39
N VAL A 103 7.45 6.17 3.18
CA VAL A 103 7.35 6.20 4.65
C VAL A 103 6.72 7.52 5.11
N GLU A 104 7.24 8.65 4.63
CA GLU A 104 6.71 9.98 4.95
C GLU A 104 5.23 10.11 4.56
N GLN A 105 4.87 9.67 3.35
CA GLN A 105 3.48 9.75 2.86
C GLN A 105 2.52 8.91 3.70
N TYR A 106 2.90 7.69 4.09
CA TYR A 106 2.07 6.84 4.94
C TYR A 106 1.98 7.41 6.36
N ALA A 107 3.08 7.89 6.95
CA ALA A 107 3.08 8.48 8.28
C ALA A 107 2.20 9.74 8.35
N ALA A 108 2.13 10.52 7.26
CA ALA A 108 1.25 11.67 7.15
C ALA A 108 -0.23 11.30 6.97
N ALA A 109 -0.52 10.17 6.31
CA ALA A 109 -1.87 9.73 5.99
C ALA A 109 -2.60 9.02 7.15
N PHE A 110 -1.85 8.32 8.00
CA PHE A 110 -2.39 7.53 9.10
C PHE A 110 -2.08 8.17 10.45
N THR A 111 -3.01 7.99 11.38
CA THR A 111 -2.78 8.31 12.81
C THR A 111 -1.87 7.27 13.45
N LEU A 112 -1.29 7.63 14.61
CA LEU A 112 -0.45 6.71 15.39
C LEU A 112 -1.19 5.42 15.74
N GLU A 113 -2.41 5.54 16.27
CA GLU A 113 -3.25 4.40 16.67
C GLU A 113 -3.59 3.47 15.49
N GLU A 114 -3.87 4.03 14.31
CA GLU A 114 -4.14 3.23 13.11
C GLU A 114 -2.91 2.42 12.70
N LEU A 115 -1.72 3.02 12.74
CA LEU A 115 -0.46 2.35 12.41
C LEU A 115 -0.08 1.28 13.43
N GLU A 116 -0.31 1.53 14.73
CA GLU A 116 -0.11 0.54 15.79
C GLU A 116 -0.99 -0.70 15.56
N HIS A 117 -2.29 -0.50 15.30
CA HIS A 117 -3.21 -1.59 15.01
C HIS A 117 -2.87 -2.32 13.71
N LEU A 118 -2.45 -1.59 12.66
CA LEU A 118 -2.04 -2.16 11.39
C LEU A 118 -0.84 -3.10 11.58
N VAL A 119 0.21 -2.63 12.26
CA VAL A 119 1.40 -3.42 12.55
C VAL A 119 1.05 -4.63 13.42
N ALA A 120 0.25 -4.43 14.49
CA ALA A 120 -0.15 -5.52 15.38
C ALA A 120 -0.91 -6.63 14.65
N PHE A 121 -1.82 -6.26 13.73
CA PHE A 121 -2.53 -7.23 12.92
C PHE A 121 -1.58 -8.03 12.03
N TYR A 122 -0.75 -7.36 11.23
CA TYR A 122 0.12 -8.03 10.27
C TYR A 122 1.28 -8.82 10.91
N ASP A 123 1.71 -8.45 12.11
CA ASP A 123 2.70 -9.23 12.89
C ASP A 123 2.07 -10.46 13.60
N SER A 124 0.74 -10.52 13.69
CA SER A 124 0.05 -11.67 14.28
C SER A 124 0.16 -12.93 13.39
N PRO A 125 0.06 -14.16 13.96
CA PRO A 125 0.00 -15.38 13.16
C PRO A 125 -1.14 -15.38 12.13
N LEU A 126 -2.28 -14.77 12.49
CA LEU A 126 -3.42 -14.63 11.57
C LEU A 126 -3.08 -13.67 10.42
N GLY A 127 -2.57 -12.47 10.71
CA GLY A 127 -2.21 -11.49 9.70
C GLY A 127 -1.16 -12.02 8.72
N ARG A 128 -0.11 -12.68 9.22
CA ARG A 128 0.87 -13.37 8.36
C ARG A 128 0.24 -14.47 7.50
N SER A 129 -0.71 -15.25 8.04
CA SER A 129 -1.44 -16.25 7.26
C SER A 129 -2.28 -15.62 6.17
N VAL A 130 -3.00 -14.53 6.48
CA VAL A 130 -3.79 -13.77 5.52
C VAL A 130 -2.89 -13.26 4.39
N MET A 131 -1.77 -12.61 4.70
CA MET A 131 -0.82 -12.13 3.71
C MET A 131 -0.33 -13.22 2.76
N ALA A 132 0.16 -14.34 3.30
CA ALA A 132 0.67 -15.45 2.51
C ALA A 132 -0.42 -16.05 1.59
N LYS A 133 -1.65 -16.18 2.11
CA LYS A 133 -2.79 -16.65 1.33
C LYS A 133 -3.21 -15.64 0.27
N THR A 134 -3.20 -14.35 0.55
CA THR A 134 -3.51 -13.30 -0.44
C THR A 134 -2.55 -13.37 -1.62
N VAL A 135 -1.24 -13.49 -1.40
CA VAL A 135 -0.26 -13.66 -2.49
C VAL A 135 -0.56 -14.94 -3.30
N THR A 136 -0.86 -16.04 -2.62
CA THR A 136 -1.20 -17.31 -3.28
C THR A 136 -2.47 -17.19 -4.12
N LEU A 137 -3.52 -16.56 -3.58
CA LEU A 137 -4.80 -16.35 -4.25
C LEU A 137 -4.66 -15.38 -5.43
N SER A 138 -3.85 -14.33 -5.32
CA SER A 138 -3.55 -13.43 -6.43
C SER A 138 -2.89 -14.18 -7.60
N ARG A 139 -1.92 -15.05 -7.32
CA ARG A 139 -1.28 -15.90 -8.34
C ARG A 139 -2.29 -16.85 -9.00
N GLN A 140 -3.11 -17.52 -8.20
CA GLN A 140 -4.17 -18.41 -8.70
C GLN A 140 -5.24 -17.66 -9.52
N SER A 141 -5.51 -16.39 -9.19
CA SER A 141 -6.43 -15.55 -9.94
C SER A 141 -5.89 -15.25 -11.35
N GLY A 142 -4.56 -15.10 -11.51
CA GLY A 142 -3.93 -15.02 -12.83
C GLY A 142 -4.18 -16.26 -13.69
N GLU A 143 -3.98 -17.46 -13.12
CA GLU A 143 -4.25 -18.74 -13.80
C GLU A 143 -5.73 -18.86 -14.21
N MET A 144 -6.64 -18.29 -13.42
CA MET A 144 -8.06 -18.23 -13.77
C MET A 144 -8.30 -17.31 -14.97
N VAL A 145 -7.68 -16.14 -15.02
CA VAL A 145 -7.77 -15.24 -16.19
C VAL A 145 -7.28 -15.96 -17.45
N GLU A 146 -6.12 -16.62 -17.39
CA GLU A 146 -5.58 -17.38 -18.53
C GLU A 146 -6.53 -18.48 -19.01
N ARG A 147 -7.17 -19.21 -18.07
CA ARG A 147 -8.15 -20.26 -18.38
C ARG A 147 -9.41 -19.70 -19.06
N PHE A 148 -9.89 -18.55 -18.61
CA PHE A 148 -11.15 -17.97 -19.09
C PHE A 148 -10.97 -17.03 -20.29
N ASN A 149 -9.76 -16.54 -20.55
CA ASN A 149 -9.48 -15.64 -21.68
C ASN A 149 -9.96 -16.16 -23.04
N PRO A 150 -9.63 -17.40 -23.49
CA PRO A 150 -10.10 -17.89 -24.79
C PRO A 150 -11.62 -18.07 -24.87
N ILE A 151 -12.27 -18.32 -23.72
CA ILE A 151 -13.73 -18.44 -23.64
C ILE A 151 -14.37 -17.07 -23.83
N MET A 152 -13.84 -16.05 -23.14
CA MET A 152 -14.27 -14.67 -23.30
C MET A 152 -14.07 -14.19 -24.75
N GLU A 153 -12.92 -14.45 -25.35
CA GLU A 153 -12.64 -14.11 -26.76
C GLU A 153 -13.62 -14.78 -27.73
N ALA A 154 -13.90 -16.07 -27.54
CA ALA A 154 -14.86 -16.80 -28.37
C ALA A 154 -16.28 -16.24 -28.24
N GLU A 155 -16.71 -15.91 -27.02
CA GLU A 155 -18.02 -15.32 -26.75
C GLU A 155 -18.11 -13.89 -27.32
N MET A 156 -17.09 -13.04 -27.13
CA MET A 156 -17.03 -11.71 -27.73
C MET A 156 -17.14 -11.76 -29.25
N ARG A 157 -16.41 -12.68 -29.88
CA ARG A 157 -16.49 -12.90 -31.34
C ARG A 157 -17.87 -13.38 -31.75
N ARG A 158 -18.48 -14.32 -31.03
CA ARG A 158 -19.85 -14.81 -31.29
C ARG A 158 -20.87 -13.66 -31.25
N GLN A 159 -20.78 -12.80 -30.23
CA GLN A 159 -21.63 -11.63 -30.07
C GLN A 159 -21.38 -10.56 -31.15
N LEU A 160 -20.15 -10.40 -31.61
CA LEU A 160 -19.85 -9.52 -32.74
C LEU A 160 -20.47 -10.05 -34.02
N CYS A 161 -20.21 -11.32 -34.35
CA CYS A 161 -20.72 -11.97 -35.56
C CYS A 161 -22.25 -11.96 -35.67
N SER A 162 -22.96 -12.06 -34.54
CA SER A 162 -24.43 -11.99 -34.53
C SER A 162 -24.99 -10.61 -34.84
N ARG A 163 -24.16 -9.55 -34.78
CA ARG A 163 -24.57 -8.15 -35.02
C ARG A 163 -24.13 -7.60 -36.36
N ILE A 164 -23.09 -8.16 -36.97
CA ILE A 164 -22.49 -7.64 -38.23
C ILE A 164 -22.42 -8.68 -39.35
N GLU A 165 -23.18 -9.77 -39.23
CA GLU A 165 -23.32 -10.83 -40.27
C GLU A 165 -21.99 -11.49 -40.69
N CYS A 166 -21.25 -12.06 -39.72
CA CYS A 166 -20.05 -12.86 -40.01
C CYS A 166 -20.34 -14.37 -39.97
N PRO A 167 -19.47 -15.22 -40.57
CA PRO A 167 -19.45 -16.65 -40.30
C PRO A 167 -19.23 -16.92 -38.80
N ALA A 168 -20.04 -17.80 -38.20
CA ALA A 168 -19.96 -18.11 -36.78
C ALA A 168 -18.70 -18.93 -36.44
N PRO A 169 -17.94 -18.59 -35.39
CA PRO A 169 -16.81 -19.40 -34.94
C PRO A 169 -17.26 -20.69 -34.22
N PRO A 170 -16.41 -21.74 -34.17
CA PRO A 170 -16.73 -22.98 -33.46
C PRO A 170 -16.82 -22.78 -31.94
N PRO A 171 -17.63 -23.59 -31.24
CA PRO A 171 -17.80 -23.52 -29.79
C PRO A 171 -16.53 -23.96 -29.05
N VAL A 172 -16.15 -23.21 -28.01
CA VAL A 172 -15.04 -23.57 -27.10
C VAL A 172 -15.61 -24.41 -25.96
N VAL A 173 -15.15 -25.65 -25.82
CA VAL A 173 -15.55 -26.57 -24.74
C VAL A 173 -14.51 -26.52 -23.62
N ILE A 174 -14.97 -26.29 -22.38
CA ILE A 174 -14.12 -26.31 -21.19
C ILE A 174 -13.84 -27.78 -20.82
N VAL A 175 -12.58 -28.19 -20.83
CA VAL A 175 -12.16 -29.44 -20.18
C VAL A 175 -11.80 -29.12 -18.74
N PRO A 176 -12.48 -29.68 -17.71
CA PRO A 176 -12.11 -29.44 -16.33
C PRO A 176 -10.70 -29.99 -16.06
N SER A 177 -9.81 -29.13 -15.56
CA SER A 177 -8.58 -29.58 -14.90
C SER A 177 -9.00 -30.37 -13.66
N THR A 178 -8.82 -31.69 -13.70
CA THR A 178 -8.96 -32.57 -12.54
C THR A 178 -7.95 -32.13 -11.48
N GLY A 179 -8.46 -31.49 -10.43
CA GLY A 179 -7.65 -30.85 -9.40
C GLY A 179 -6.69 -31.81 -8.70
N ALA A 180 -5.41 -31.47 -8.71
CA ALA A 180 -4.46 -31.97 -7.74
C ALA A 180 -4.89 -31.43 -6.37
N ARG A 181 -5.53 -32.28 -5.58
CA ARG A 181 -5.90 -32.03 -4.19
C ARG A 181 -4.61 -31.86 -3.39
N ALA A 182 -4.24 -30.62 -3.05
CA ALA A 182 -3.19 -30.38 -2.07
C ALA A 182 -3.61 -31.03 -0.75
N LYS A 183 -2.79 -31.95 -0.24
CA LYS A 183 -2.96 -32.58 1.08
C LYS A 183 -2.86 -31.50 2.18
N PRO A 184 -3.51 -31.72 3.34
CA PRO A 184 -3.52 -30.76 4.45
C PRO A 184 -2.12 -30.54 5.03
#